data_AF-A0A7Y8IP77-F1
#
_entry.id   AF-A0A7Y8IP77-F1
#
_cell.length_a   1.000
_cell.length_b   1.000
_cell.length_c   1.000
_cell.angle_alpha   90.00
_cell.angle_beta   90.00
_cell.angle_gamma   90.00
#
_symmetry.space_group_name_H-M   'P 1'
#
loop_
_entity.id
_entity.type
_entity.pdbx_description
1 polymer ?
#
loop_
_entity_poly.entity_id
_entity_poly.type
_entity_poly.pdbx_seq_one_letter_code
_entity_poly.pdbx_strand_id
1 'polypeptide(L)'
;MTEAPRGTPDPEVLYAPYLSFLGVPADWHPPQGLRAALLPLPYDLTTSYQPGARRGPLAILEASTHLELFDEELGVEPWQEIGVATLPPVVPDTSGPAATLARIRQIAGEVVAGGKFLAGLGGEHSVTAPLVQAVRSRHPQLGVLQLDAHADLRDTFEGSPHNHACVMHRLLDEGVRVAQVGVRSLTREERELIAARRICTVFAAEAVGSPVATWLERVLQALPEEVYVTVDVDVFDPSVMPATGTPEPGGLDWYRVLAVLRGVALAKRIVGFDVVELAPIPGLVAPDFLAAKLVYKLFAYAFLLRHEKAAAARERSAGEMPQAGGDSLRLGHGGVDDLSHGG
;
A
#
# COMPACT_ATOMS: atom_id res chain seq x y z
N MET A 1 38.42 19.44 40.81
CA MET A 1 37.92 18.51 39.78
C MET A 1 37.09 19.34 38.84
N THR A 2 37.73 19.88 37.82
CA THR A 2 37.13 20.74 36.81
C THR A 2 36.45 19.87 35.77
N GLU A 3 35.11 19.95 35.70
CA GLU A 3 34.31 19.30 34.65
C GLU A 3 34.84 19.71 33.28
N ALA A 4 35.07 18.71 32.42
CA ALA A 4 35.40 18.93 31.03
C ALA A 4 34.26 19.68 30.33
N PRO A 5 34.54 20.63 29.44
CA PRO A 5 33.50 21.32 28.70
C PRO A 5 32.75 20.30 27.84
N ARG A 6 31.41 20.29 27.98
CA ARG A 6 30.53 19.54 27.06
C ARG A 6 30.87 20.02 25.65
N GLY A 7 31.40 19.12 24.83
CA GLY A 7 31.78 19.41 23.46
C GLY A 7 30.64 20.10 22.73
N THR A 8 30.97 21.16 21.99
CA THR A 8 30.08 21.73 20.99
C THR A 8 29.59 20.61 20.07
N PRO A 9 28.28 20.51 19.80
CA PRO A 9 27.77 19.53 18.83
C PRO A 9 28.52 19.71 17.51
N ASP A 10 28.92 18.59 16.92
CA ASP A 10 29.58 18.57 15.62
C ASP A 10 28.65 19.21 14.56
N PRO A 11 29.07 20.29 13.87
CA PRO A 11 28.26 20.93 12.83
C PRO A 11 27.99 20.02 11.62
N GLU A 12 28.63 18.85 11.52
CA GLU A 12 28.36 17.83 10.50
C GLU A 12 27.27 16.82 10.89
N VAL A 13 26.70 16.88 12.11
CA VAL A 13 25.42 16.19 12.37
C VAL A 13 24.33 17.01 11.72
N LEU A 14 24.19 16.81 10.41
CA LEU A 14 23.08 17.27 9.61
C LEU A 14 21.81 16.75 10.29
N TYR A 15 21.07 17.64 10.95
CA TYR A 15 19.63 17.46 11.10
C TYR A 15 19.13 16.97 9.73
N ALA A 16 18.57 15.76 9.67
CA ALA A 16 18.02 15.22 8.44
C ALA A 16 17.21 16.34 7.75
N PRO A 17 17.37 16.59 6.44
CA PRO A 17 16.55 17.58 5.76
C PRO A 17 15.11 17.22 6.13
N TYR A 18 14.39 18.18 6.73
CA TYR A 18 13.18 18.04 7.57
C TYR A 18 12.00 17.23 6.99
N LEU A 19 12.16 16.54 5.85
CA LEU A 19 11.11 16.02 5.00
C LEU A 19 11.41 14.63 4.43
N SER A 20 12.35 13.86 5.00
CA SER A 20 12.48 12.43 4.69
C SER A 20 11.44 11.62 5.46
N PHE A 21 10.76 10.68 4.81
CA PHE A 21 9.86 9.73 5.47
C PHE A 21 10.59 9.00 6.60
N LEU A 22 9.95 8.92 7.77
CA LEU A 22 10.50 8.41 9.04
C LEU A 22 11.69 9.19 9.62
N GLY A 23 12.03 10.36 9.06
CA GLY A 23 13.17 11.15 9.52
C GLY A 23 14.51 10.47 9.30
N VAL A 24 14.60 9.54 8.33
CA VAL A 24 15.83 8.79 8.04
C VAL A 24 16.95 9.75 7.59
N PRO A 25 18.15 9.69 8.22
CA PRO A 25 19.28 10.53 7.83
C PRO A 25 19.64 10.39 6.34
N ALA A 26 20.04 11.49 5.70
CA ALA A 26 20.32 11.52 4.26
C ALA A 26 21.54 10.67 3.85
N ASP A 27 22.47 10.44 4.78
CA ASP A 27 23.66 9.61 4.64
C ASP A 27 23.41 8.13 5.00
N TRP A 28 22.20 7.80 5.48
CA TRP A 28 21.84 6.42 5.75
C TRP A 28 21.57 5.66 4.46
N HIS A 29 22.19 4.49 4.35
CA HIS A 29 22.01 3.59 3.22
C HIS A 29 21.63 2.19 3.71
N PRO A 30 20.51 1.63 3.23
CA PRO A 30 20.11 0.26 3.57
C PRO A 30 21.11 -0.74 2.98
N PRO A 31 21.35 -1.91 3.63
CA PRO A 31 22.26 -2.94 3.13
C PRO A 31 21.94 -3.44 1.71
N GLN A 32 20.66 -3.42 1.33
CA GLN A 32 20.17 -3.88 0.03
C GLN A 32 20.02 -2.75 -1.01
N GLY A 33 20.40 -1.52 -0.67
CA GLY A 33 20.14 -0.33 -1.47
C GLY A 33 18.67 0.12 -1.42
N LEU A 34 18.40 1.33 -1.92
CA LEU A 34 17.04 1.90 -1.93
C LEU A 34 16.14 1.08 -2.87
N ARG A 35 15.06 0.45 -2.38
CA ARG A 35 14.16 -0.38 -3.20
C ARG A 35 12.88 0.35 -3.60
N ALA A 36 12.49 1.34 -2.81
CA ALA A 36 11.28 2.12 -3.04
C ALA A 36 11.57 3.61 -3.14
N ALA A 37 10.68 4.32 -3.81
CA ALA A 37 10.66 5.76 -3.89
C ALA A 37 9.27 6.28 -3.49
N LEU A 38 9.24 7.26 -2.61
CA LEU A 38 8.05 7.93 -2.13
C LEU A 38 7.98 9.31 -2.78
N LEU A 39 6.94 9.56 -3.58
CA LEU A 39 6.75 10.77 -4.36
C LEU A 39 5.65 11.65 -3.76
N PRO A 40 5.97 12.81 -3.17
CA PRO A 40 4.98 13.76 -2.68
C PRO A 40 4.31 14.55 -3.82
N LEU A 41 2.98 14.66 -3.78
CA LEU A 41 2.14 15.23 -4.84
C LEU A 41 1.19 16.31 -4.27
N PRO A 42 1.70 17.49 -3.86
CA PRO A 42 0.90 18.54 -3.20
C PRO A 42 -0.04 19.26 -4.18
N TYR A 43 -1.17 18.63 -4.53
CA TYR A 43 -2.11 19.08 -5.55
C TYR A 43 -3.56 18.82 -5.14
N ASP A 44 -4.47 19.79 -5.29
CA ASP A 44 -5.91 19.66 -4.97
C ASP A 44 -6.77 20.67 -5.77
N LEU A 45 -6.36 20.95 -7.01
CA LEU A 45 -6.97 22.01 -7.83
C LEU A 45 -8.42 21.69 -8.26
N THR A 46 -8.79 20.41 -8.30
CA THR A 46 -10.09 19.93 -8.79
C THR A 46 -11.03 19.48 -7.68
N THR A 47 -10.59 19.59 -6.42
CA THR A 47 -11.41 19.35 -5.24
C THR A 47 -12.69 20.19 -5.25
N SER A 48 -13.79 19.54 -4.90
CA SER A 48 -15.13 20.08 -5.11
C SER A 48 -15.86 20.57 -3.86
N TYR A 49 -15.46 20.13 -2.66
CA TYR A 49 -16.05 20.60 -1.40
C TYR A 49 -15.05 21.37 -0.52
N GLN A 50 -14.17 20.68 0.22
CA GLN A 50 -13.17 21.33 1.08
C GLN A 50 -11.76 21.12 0.54
N PRO A 51 -11.04 22.20 0.15
CA PRO A 51 -9.65 22.08 -0.27
C PRO A 51 -8.73 21.84 0.93
N GLY A 52 -7.50 21.40 0.67
CA GLY A 52 -6.50 21.20 1.71
C GLY A 52 -5.63 19.99 1.51
N ALA A 53 -6.04 19.06 0.63
CA ALA A 53 -5.28 17.86 0.33
C ALA A 53 -3.87 18.17 -0.18
N ARG A 54 -3.62 19.35 -0.79
CA ARG A 54 -2.25 19.77 -1.16
C ARG A 54 -1.27 19.84 0.03
N ARG A 55 -1.77 19.93 1.27
CA ARG A 55 -0.97 19.93 2.51
C ARG A 55 -0.75 18.52 3.07
N GLY A 56 -1.52 17.53 2.63
CA GLY A 56 -1.45 16.14 3.07
C GLY A 56 -0.05 15.54 2.98
N PRO A 57 0.68 15.66 1.85
CA PRO A 57 2.00 15.06 1.71
C PRO A 57 2.99 15.54 2.78
N LEU A 58 3.00 16.85 3.06
CA LEU A 58 3.86 17.42 4.09
C LEU A 58 3.48 16.91 5.49
N ALA A 59 2.19 16.92 5.82
CA ALA A 59 1.71 16.44 7.12
C ALA A 59 2.01 14.95 7.35
N ILE A 60 1.91 14.12 6.31
CA ILE A 60 2.30 12.70 6.38
C ILE A 60 3.80 12.57 6.65
N LEU A 61 4.64 13.33 5.96
CA LEU A 61 6.10 13.30 6.16
C LEU A 61 6.47 13.76 7.58
N GLU A 62 5.89 14.85 8.06
CA GLU A 62 6.10 15.36 9.42
C GLU A 62 5.63 14.36 10.47
N ALA A 63 4.41 13.81 10.35
CA ALA A 63 3.92 12.82 11.29
C ALA A 63 4.74 11.52 11.26
N SER A 64 5.30 11.15 10.10
CA SER A 64 6.12 9.94 9.96
C SER A 64 7.39 9.96 10.81
N THR A 65 7.96 11.15 11.12
CA THR A 65 9.16 11.26 11.97
C THR A 65 8.89 10.89 13.45
N HIS A 66 7.62 10.71 13.80
CA HIS A 66 7.17 10.36 15.15
C HIS A 66 6.65 8.92 15.26
N LEU A 67 6.75 8.12 14.21
CA LEU A 67 6.40 6.71 14.25
C LEU A 67 7.46 5.91 15.00
N GLU A 68 7.01 4.95 15.80
CA GLU A 68 7.87 3.85 16.23
C GLU A 68 8.22 2.99 15.01
N LEU A 69 9.51 2.68 14.86
CA LEU A 69 10.03 1.99 13.68
C LEU A 69 9.76 0.48 13.69
N PHE A 70 9.46 -0.09 14.87
CA PHE A 70 9.11 -1.50 15.02
C PHE A 70 7.65 -1.74 14.64
N ASP A 71 7.43 -2.61 13.64
CA ASP A 71 6.11 -3.09 13.27
C ASP A 71 5.77 -4.32 14.14
N GLU A 72 4.85 -4.15 15.09
CA GLU A 72 4.46 -5.21 16.02
C GLU A 72 3.84 -6.43 15.33
N GLU A 73 3.14 -6.22 14.21
CA GLU A 73 2.39 -7.29 13.55
C GLU A 73 3.35 -8.24 12.86
N LEU A 74 4.40 -7.67 12.24
CA LEU A 74 5.41 -8.42 11.52
C LEU A 74 6.64 -8.76 12.38
N GLY A 75 6.77 -8.15 13.55
CA GLY A 75 7.89 -8.37 14.47
C GLY A 75 9.25 -7.90 13.94
N VAL A 76 9.26 -6.91 13.04
CA VAL A 76 10.47 -6.41 12.36
C VAL A 76 10.47 -4.89 12.25
N GLU A 77 11.58 -4.31 11.77
CA GLU A 77 11.70 -2.89 11.44
C GLU A 77 11.71 -2.69 9.90
N PRO A 78 10.55 -2.57 9.24
CA PRO A 78 10.46 -2.54 7.77
C PRO A 78 11.39 -1.55 7.06
N TRP A 79 11.63 -0.39 7.68
CA TRP A 79 12.46 0.66 7.10
C TRP A 79 13.89 0.19 6.76
N GLN A 80 14.49 -0.69 7.59
CA GLN A 80 15.85 -1.20 7.39
C GLN A 80 15.96 -2.15 6.19
N GLU A 81 14.91 -2.93 5.94
CA GLU A 81 14.89 -3.96 4.89
C GLU A 81 14.49 -3.41 3.52
N ILE A 82 13.67 -2.36 3.51
CA ILE A 82 13.07 -1.81 2.28
C ILE A 82 13.95 -0.72 1.69
N GLY A 83 14.38 0.26 2.51
CA GLY A 83 15.06 1.44 2.00
C GLY A 83 14.17 2.31 1.11
N VAL A 84 13.55 3.33 1.71
CA VAL A 84 12.63 4.24 1.01
C VAL A 84 13.33 5.57 0.73
N ALA A 85 13.45 5.93 -0.54
CA ALA A 85 13.92 7.24 -0.95
C ALA A 85 12.74 8.23 -0.98
N THR A 86 12.76 9.27 -0.15
CA THR A 86 11.77 10.35 -0.28
C THR A 86 12.21 11.32 -1.37
N LEU A 87 11.40 11.47 -2.40
CA LEU A 87 11.70 12.34 -3.54
C LEU A 87 11.26 13.78 -3.28
N PRO A 88 11.81 14.76 -4.02
CA PRO A 88 11.27 16.12 -4.01
C PRO A 88 9.79 16.15 -4.40
N PRO A 89 8.98 17.05 -3.81
CA PRO A 89 7.58 17.20 -4.17
C PRO A 89 7.42 17.62 -5.63
N VAL A 90 6.42 17.07 -6.31
CA VAL A 90 6.07 17.50 -7.67
C VAL A 90 5.46 18.90 -7.62
N VAL A 91 5.98 19.82 -8.44
CA VAL A 91 5.43 21.16 -8.61
C VAL A 91 4.29 21.11 -9.64
N PRO A 92 3.03 21.46 -9.25
CA PRO A 92 1.92 21.51 -10.18
C PRO A 92 2.18 22.43 -11.37
N ASP A 93 1.58 22.12 -12.52
CA ASP A 93 1.68 22.95 -13.70
C ASP A 93 0.56 24.00 -13.72
N THR A 94 0.93 25.26 -13.96
CA THR A 94 -0.01 26.39 -13.98
C THR A 94 -0.98 26.36 -15.16
N SER A 95 -0.74 25.51 -16.16
CA SER A 95 -1.60 25.35 -17.34
C SER A 95 -2.86 24.51 -17.05
N GLY A 96 -2.97 23.94 -15.84
CA GLY A 96 -4.17 23.26 -15.35
C GLY A 96 -4.00 21.75 -15.11
N PRO A 97 -5.12 21.04 -14.84
CA PRO A 97 -5.09 19.65 -14.40
C PRO A 97 -4.39 18.70 -15.36
N ALA A 98 -4.71 18.77 -16.65
CA ALA A 98 -4.12 17.88 -17.66
C ALA A 98 -2.59 17.99 -17.71
N ALA A 99 -2.05 19.21 -17.67
CA ALA A 99 -0.61 19.45 -17.68
C ALA A 99 0.06 18.97 -16.39
N THR A 100 -0.61 19.15 -15.24
CA THR A 100 -0.12 18.65 -13.94
C THR A 100 -0.06 17.12 -13.92
N LEU A 101 -1.13 16.43 -14.35
CA LEU A 101 -1.15 14.97 -14.41
C LEU A 101 -0.11 14.41 -15.38
N ALA A 102 0.11 15.08 -16.53
CA ALA A 102 1.17 14.69 -17.46
C ALA A 102 2.57 14.82 -16.85
N ARG A 103 2.83 15.90 -16.08
CA ARG A 103 4.09 16.06 -15.34
C ARG A 103 4.28 14.97 -14.29
N ILE A 104 3.23 14.66 -13.52
CA ILE A 104 3.27 13.56 -12.53
C ILE A 104 3.64 12.25 -13.22
N ARG A 105 3.00 11.93 -14.35
CA ARG A 105 3.28 10.71 -15.13
C ARG A 105 4.74 10.65 -15.58
N GLN A 106 5.30 11.77 -16.05
CA GLN A 106 6.69 11.82 -16.49
C GLN A 106 7.65 11.47 -15.34
N ILE A 107 7.52 12.17 -14.20
CA ILE A 107 8.39 11.99 -13.04
C ILE A 107 8.24 10.56 -12.48
N ALA A 108 7.01 10.09 -12.32
CA ALA A 108 6.74 8.72 -11.90
C ALA A 108 7.31 7.68 -12.88
N GLY A 109 7.28 7.96 -14.18
CA GLY A 109 7.86 7.12 -15.23
C GLY A 109 9.38 6.98 -15.09
N GLU A 110 10.09 8.06 -14.76
CA GLU A 110 11.54 8.03 -14.52
C GLU A 110 11.89 7.14 -13.32
N VAL A 111 11.12 7.24 -12.23
CA VAL A 111 11.28 6.41 -11.02
C VAL A 111 11.09 4.93 -11.33
N VAL A 112 9.98 4.60 -12.02
CA VAL A 112 9.64 3.22 -12.38
C VAL A 112 10.64 2.66 -13.39
N ALA A 113 11.09 3.44 -14.38
CA ALA A 113 12.14 3.04 -15.32
C ALA A 113 13.45 2.68 -14.61
N GLY A 114 13.79 3.41 -13.54
CA GLY A 114 14.90 3.10 -12.62
C GLY A 114 14.73 1.83 -11.78
N GLY A 115 13.60 1.12 -11.92
CA GLY A 115 13.34 -0.16 -11.26
C GLY A 115 12.93 -0.03 -9.79
N LYS A 116 12.52 1.17 -9.34
CA LYS A 116 12.06 1.40 -7.98
C LYS A 116 10.57 1.09 -7.84
N PHE A 117 10.19 0.56 -6.69
CA PHE A 117 8.79 0.50 -6.27
C PHE A 117 8.29 1.93 -6.03
N LEU A 118 7.20 2.32 -6.68
CA LEU A 118 6.66 3.67 -6.58
C LEU A 118 5.55 3.72 -5.53
N ALA A 119 5.67 4.65 -4.59
CA ALA A 119 4.62 5.05 -3.67
C ALA A 119 4.32 6.55 -3.83
N GLY A 120 3.04 6.93 -3.86
CA GLY A 120 2.60 8.33 -3.88
C GLY A 120 2.11 8.80 -2.51
N LEU A 121 2.48 10.02 -2.12
CA LEU A 121 1.73 10.78 -1.11
C LEU A 121 0.90 11.83 -1.85
N GLY A 122 -0.38 11.55 -2.01
CA GLY A 122 -1.29 12.39 -2.76
C GLY A 122 -1.66 13.68 -2.04
N GLY A 123 -2.08 14.65 -2.83
CA GLY A 123 -3.18 15.51 -2.44
C GLY A 123 -4.48 14.84 -2.91
N GLU A 124 -5.18 15.43 -3.86
CA GLU A 124 -6.44 14.89 -4.38
C GLU A 124 -6.28 13.57 -5.16
N HIS A 125 -7.37 12.80 -5.30
CA HIS A 125 -7.34 11.46 -5.89
C HIS A 125 -6.98 11.41 -7.38
N SER A 126 -7.10 12.52 -8.10
CA SER A 126 -6.80 12.59 -9.54
C SER A 126 -5.34 12.22 -9.86
N VAL A 127 -4.43 12.37 -8.89
CA VAL A 127 -3.01 12.04 -9.03
C VAL A 127 -2.74 10.55 -9.18
N THR A 128 -3.67 9.67 -8.81
CA THR A 128 -3.49 8.21 -8.91
C THR A 128 -3.42 7.73 -10.36
N ALA A 129 -4.22 8.30 -11.28
CA ALA A 129 -4.19 7.89 -12.68
C ALA A 129 -2.79 7.95 -13.32
N PRO A 130 -2.05 9.08 -13.27
CA PRO A 130 -0.70 9.13 -13.83
C PRO A 130 0.32 8.25 -13.11
N LEU A 131 0.16 7.97 -11.81
CA LEU A 131 1.02 7.02 -11.08
C LEU A 131 0.79 5.59 -11.57
N VAL A 132 -0.46 5.16 -11.68
CA VAL A 132 -0.85 3.85 -12.22
C VAL A 132 -0.34 3.68 -13.65
N GLN A 133 -0.50 4.70 -14.51
CA GLN A 133 0.02 4.70 -15.88
C GLN A 133 1.54 4.50 -15.92
N ALA A 134 2.28 5.12 -15.00
CA ALA A 134 3.73 4.94 -14.89
C ALA A 134 4.10 3.52 -14.45
N VAL A 135 3.49 2.99 -13.39
CA VAL A 135 3.74 1.63 -12.90
C VAL A 135 3.39 0.57 -13.95
N ARG A 136 2.30 0.78 -14.69
CA ARG A 136 1.84 -0.12 -15.76
C ARG A 136 2.86 -0.29 -16.89
N SER A 137 3.78 0.65 -17.09
CA SER A 137 4.86 0.50 -18.07
C SER A 137 5.77 -0.71 -17.81
N ARG A 138 5.87 -1.15 -16.55
CA ARG A 138 6.58 -2.38 -16.12
C ARG A 138 5.65 -3.51 -15.70
N HIS A 139 4.42 -3.18 -15.36
CA HIS A 139 3.40 -4.11 -14.86
C HIS A 139 2.14 -4.01 -15.75
N PRO A 140 2.20 -4.44 -17.03
CA PRO A 140 1.16 -4.17 -18.02
C PRO A 140 -0.19 -4.84 -17.71
N GLN A 141 -0.20 -5.84 -16.84
CA GLN A 141 -1.38 -6.59 -16.42
C GLN A 141 -1.89 -6.19 -15.03
N LEU A 142 -1.37 -5.11 -14.44
CA LEU A 142 -1.79 -4.68 -13.12
C LEU A 142 -3.30 -4.34 -13.09
N GLY A 143 -3.93 -4.62 -11.96
CA GLY A 143 -5.25 -4.10 -11.61
C GLY A 143 -5.14 -3.13 -10.44
N VAL A 144 -6.22 -2.40 -10.18
CA VAL A 144 -6.27 -1.38 -9.13
C VAL A 144 -7.28 -1.79 -8.06
N LEU A 145 -6.81 -1.84 -6.82
CA LEU A 145 -7.68 -1.83 -5.65
C LEU A 145 -7.86 -0.40 -5.19
N GLN A 146 -9.10 0.08 -5.15
CA GLN A 146 -9.48 1.36 -4.60
C GLN A 146 -10.17 1.15 -3.25
N LEU A 147 -9.61 1.76 -2.20
CA LEU A 147 -10.27 1.92 -0.91
C LEU A 147 -10.74 3.37 -0.81
N ASP A 148 -12.06 3.59 -0.82
CA ASP A 148 -12.64 4.93 -1.01
C ASP A 148 -14.12 4.97 -0.59
N ALA A 149 -14.62 6.12 -0.14
CA ALA A 149 -16.04 6.38 0.04
C ALA A 149 -16.79 6.58 -1.28
N HIS A 150 -16.10 7.09 -2.30
CA HIS A 150 -16.61 7.45 -3.60
C HIS A 150 -16.29 6.37 -4.64
N ALA A 151 -17.08 6.34 -5.71
CA ALA A 151 -16.80 5.45 -6.83
C ALA A 151 -15.73 6.02 -7.77
N ASP A 152 -15.63 7.35 -7.90
CA ASP A 152 -14.73 8.05 -8.82
C ASP A 152 -14.80 7.56 -10.27
N LEU A 153 -16.02 7.22 -10.68
CA LEU A 153 -16.34 6.61 -11.96
C LEU A 153 -17.04 7.59 -12.92
N ARG A 154 -17.09 8.88 -12.58
CA ARG A 154 -17.68 9.89 -13.47
C ARG A 154 -16.82 10.03 -14.72
N ASP A 155 -17.47 10.11 -15.88
CA ASP A 155 -16.75 10.37 -17.13
C ASP A 155 -16.17 11.79 -17.13
N THR A 156 -16.95 12.77 -16.69
CA THR A 156 -16.47 14.14 -16.45
C THR A 156 -17.08 14.68 -15.18
N PHE A 157 -16.37 15.61 -14.54
CA PHE A 157 -16.90 16.38 -13.44
C PHE A 157 -16.44 17.83 -13.54
N GLU A 158 -17.35 18.76 -13.30
CA GLU A 158 -17.15 20.21 -13.51
C GLU A 158 -16.52 20.56 -14.87
N GLY A 159 -16.89 19.81 -15.92
CA GLY A 159 -16.44 20.03 -17.29
C GLY A 159 -15.05 19.47 -17.62
N SER A 160 -14.42 18.69 -16.73
CA SER A 160 -13.10 18.09 -16.95
C SER A 160 -13.11 16.57 -16.74
N PRO A 161 -12.45 15.78 -17.62
CA PRO A 161 -12.15 14.36 -17.36
C PRO A 161 -10.93 14.16 -16.45
N HIS A 162 -10.16 15.23 -16.19
CA HIS A 162 -9.01 15.27 -15.30
C HIS A 162 -9.43 15.90 -13.98
N ASN A 163 -10.14 15.11 -13.17
CA ASN A 163 -10.73 15.50 -11.90
C ASN A 163 -10.64 14.33 -10.92
N HIS A 164 -10.62 14.60 -9.62
CA HIS A 164 -10.59 13.58 -8.57
C HIS A 164 -11.71 12.55 -8.74
N ALA A 165 -12.96 12.98 -8.96
CA ALA A 165 -14.12 12.11 -9.16
C ALA A 165 -14.16 11.30 -10.48
N CYS A 166 -13.10 11.38 -11.30
CA CYS A 166 -13.02 10.72 -12.61
C CYS A 166 -11.90 9.68 -12.71
N VAL A 167 -11.08 9.53 -11.66
CA VAL A 167 -9.80 8.81 -11.74
C VAL A 167 -9.97 7.34 -12.15
N MET A 168 -10.99 6.65 -11.62
CA MET A 168 -11.25 5.25 -11.97
C MET A 168 -11.82 5.11 -13.38
N HIS A 169 -12.63 6.07 -13.83
CA HIS A 169 -13.13 6.09 -15.20
C HIS A 169 -11.97 6.12 -16.21
N ARG A 170 -10.97 6.97 -15.97
CA ARG A 170 -9.77 7.06 -16.81
C ARG A 170 -9.00 5.75 -16.87
N LEU A 171 -8.90 5.04 -15.76
CA LEU A 171 -8.21 3.75 -15.71
C LEU A 171 -9.00 2.65 -16.43
N LEU A 172 -10.34 2.66 -16.33
CA LEU A 172 -11.20 1.75 -17.07
C LEU A 172 -11.11 1.96 -18.59
N ASP A 173 -11.04 3.22 -19.06
CA ASP A 173 -10.86 3.54 -20.49
C ASP A 173 -9.58 2.92 -21.06
N GLU A 174 -8.55 2.75 -20.23
CA GLU A 174 -7.30 2.11 -20.62
C GLU A 174 -7.26 0.59 -20.42
N GLY A 175 -8.38 -0.01 -20.00
CA GLY A 175 -8.53 -1.45 -19.78
C GLY A 175 -7.97 -1.97 -18.46
N VAL A 176 -7.71 -1.10 -17.48
CA VAL A 176 -7.29 -1.52 -16.13
C VAL A 176 -8.48 -2.14 -15.40
N ARG A 177 -8.27 -3.31 -14.77
CA ARG A 177 -9.29 -3.91 -13.90
C ARG A 177 -9.33 -3.17 -12.56
N VAL A 178 -10.52 -2.77 -12.12
CA VAL A 178 -10.72 -2.06 -10.84
C VAL A 178 -11.58 -2.92 -9.91
N ALA A 179 -11.20 -2.96 -8.63
CA ALA A 179 -12.06 -3.42 -7.55
C ALA A 179 -12.12 -2.33 -6.46
N GLN A 180 -13.30 -2.10 -5.90
CA GLN A 180 -13.58 -1.00 -4.98
C GLN A 180 -14.08 -1.53 -3.64
N VAL A 181 -13.70 -0.89 -2.54
CA VAL A 181 -14.14 -1.22 -1.19
C VAL A 181 -14.40 0.06 -0.41
N GLY A 182 -15.56 0.13 0.25
CA GLY A 182 -15.95 1.27 1.09
C GLY A 182 -16.91 2.26 0.43
N VAL A 183 -17.28 2.02 -0.84
CA VAL A 183 -18.13 2.90 -1.63
C VAL A 183 -19.49 3.08 -0.93
N ARG A 184 -19.88 4.33 -0.75
CA ARG A 184 -21.17 4.76 -0.17
C ARG A 184 -21.69 6.06 -0.77
N SER A 185 -20.88 6.76 -1.55
CA SER A 185 -21.26 7.96 -2.30
C SER A 185 -21.00 7.74 -3.79
N LEU A 186 -22.06 7.83 -4.61
CA LEU A 186 -21.99 7.63 -6.07
C LEU A 186 -23.27 8.15 -6.74
N THR A 187 -23.15 8.46 -8.02
CA THR A 187 -24.28 8.80 -8.89
C THR A 187 -24.99 7.56 -9.44
N ARG A 188 -26.15 7.77 -10.07
CA ARG A 188 -26.89 6.71 -10.75
C ARG A 188 -26.08 6.16 -11.93
N GLU A 189 -25.45 7.03 -12.69
CA GLU A 189 -24.64 6.73 -13.86
C GLU A 189 -23.44 5.86 -13.49
N GLU A 190 -22.77 6.17 -12.38
CA GLU A 190 -21.69 5.34 -11.84
C GLU A 190 -22.20 3.97 -11.40
N ARG A 191 -23.37 3.90 -10.76
CA ARG A 191 -23.99 2.63 -10.38
C ARG A 191 -24.34 1.77 -11.60
N GLU A 192 -24.84 2.37 -12.67
CA GLU A 192 -25.12 1.71 -13.93
C GLU A 192 -23.83 1.22 -14.60
N LEU A 193 -22.75 2.02 -14.56
CA LEU A 193 -21.43 1.63 -15.07
C LEU A 193 -20.85 0.44 -14.30
N ILE A 194 -20.92 0.44 -12.97
CA ILE A 194 -20.51 -0.69 -12.12
C ILE A 194 -21.19 -1.98 -12.58
N ALA A 195 -22.52 -1.94 -12.80
CA ALA A 195 -23.28 -3.10 -13.27
C ALA A 195 -22.89 -3.51 -14.70
N ALA A 196 -22.79 -2.55 -15.62
CA ALA A 196 -22.48 -2.80 -17.03
C ALA A 196 -21.08 -3.39 -17.24
N ARG A 197 -20.09 -2.91 -16.47
CA ARG A 197 -18.69 -3.37 -16.54
C ARG A 197 -18.37 -4.50 -15.57
N ARG A 198 -19.33 -4.90 -14.71
CA ARG A 198 -19.16 -5.90 -13.65
C ARG A 198 -17.97 -5.57 -12.72
N ILE A 199 -17.87 -4.31 -12.32
CA ILE A 199 -16.85 -3.85 -11.37
C ILE A 199 -17.16 -4.48 -10.01
N CYS A 200 -16.16 -5.09 -9.39
CA CYS A 200 -16.33 -5.62 -8.04
C CYS A 200 -16.31 -4.47 -7.04
N THR A 201 -17.49 -4.06 -6.58
CA THR A 201 -17.65 -2.98 -5.59
C THR A 201 -18.23 -3.54 -4.29
N VAL A 202 -17.46 -3.50 -3.21
CA VAL A 202 -17.93 -3.79 -1.85
C VAL A 202 -18.40 -2.48 -1.24
N PHE A 203 -19.72 -2.29 -1.19
CA PHE A 203 -20.30 -1.08 -0.60
C PHE A 203 -20.08 -1.05 0.92
N ALA A 204 -20.00 0.15 1.51
CA ALA A 204 -19.69 0.32 2.93
C ALA A 204 -20.63 -0.47 3.86
N ALA A 205 -21.92 -0.55 3.54
CA ALA A 205 -22.87 -1.33 4.33
C ALA A 205 -22.48 -2.82 4.46
N GLU A 206 -21.94 -3.42 3.40
CA GLU A 206 -21.39 -4.79 3.43
C GLU A 206 -20.02 -4.83 4.12
N ALA A 207 -19.13 -3.88 3.78
CA ALA A 207 -17.77 -3.82 4.31
C ALA A 207 -17.72 -3.63 5.84
N VAL A 208 -18.66 -2.84 6.39
CA VAL A 208 -18.79 -2.57 7.82
C VAL A 208 -19.63 -3.65 8.51
N GLY A 209 -20.76 -4.02 7.89
CA GLY A 209 -21.76 -4.92 8.47
C GLY A 209 -21.39 -6.40 8.49
N SER A 210 -20.27 -6.80 7.89
CA SER A 210 -19.82 -8.19 7.85
C SER A 210 -18.29 -8.30 8.01
N PRO A 211 -17.77 -9.42 8.54
CA PRO A 211 -16.32 -9.64 8.62
C PRO A 211 -15.65 -9.58 7.25
N VAL A 212 -14.47 -8.96 7.15
CA VAL A 212 -13.71 -8.83 5.88
C VAL A 212 -13.56 -10.16 5.13
N ALA A 213 -13.33 -11.25 5.86
CA ALA A 213 -13.16 -12.58 5.29
C ALA A 213 -14.38 -13.09 4.48
N THR A 214 -15.59 -12.56 4.69
CA THR A 214 -16.80 -13.03 3.99
C THR A 214 -16.89 -12.55 2.55
N TRP A 215 -16.22 -11.44 2.20
CA TRP A 215 -16.31 -10.82 0.89
C TRP A 215 -14.95 -10.58 0.22
N LEU A 216 -13.85 -10.64 0.98
CA LEU A 216 -12.50 -10.40 0.47
C LEU A 216 -12.16 -11.32 -0.72
N GLU A 217 -12.56 -12.60 -0.70
CA GLU A 217 -12.28 -13.53 -1.79
C GLU A 217 -12.84 -13.04 -3.14
N ARG A 218 -14.02 -12.42 -3.15
CA ARG A 218 -14.60 -11.81 -4.37
C ARG A 218 -13.74 -10.66 -4.90
N VAL A 219 -13.19 -9.84 -4.00
CA VAL A 219 -12.26 -8.75 -4.37
C VAL A 219 -10.97 -9.33 -4.95
N LEU A 220 -10.41 -10.36 -4.31
CA LEU A 220 -9.19 -11.04 -4.78
C LEU A 220 -9.37 -11.70 -6.15
N GLN A 221 -10.54 -12.28 -6.43
CA GLN A 221 -10.85 -12.87 -7.73
C GLN A 221 -11.03 -11.83 -8.84
N ALA A 222 -11.52 -10.64 -8.51
CA ALA A 222 -11.67 -9.55 -9.48
C ALA A 222 -10.33 -8.92 -9.88
N LEU A 223 -9.32 -9.01 -9.01
CA LEU A 223 -7.99 -8.45 -9.21
C LEU A 223 -7.02 -9.47 -9.86
N PRO A 224 -6.16 -9.03 -10.81
CA PRO A 224 -5.08 -9.85 -11.34
C PRO A 224 -3.98 -10.07 -10.28
N GLU A 225 -2.93 -10.80 -10.63
CA GLU A 225 -1.81 -11.10 -9.72
C GLU A 225 -1.07 -9.84 -9.24
N GLU A 226 -0.93 -8.84 -10.11
CA GLU A 226 -0.27 -7.57 -9.79
C GLU A 226 -1.29 -6.51 -9.47
N VAL A 227 -1.16 -5.87 -8.31
CA VAL A 227 -2.14 -4.89 -7.83
C VAL A 227 -1.45 -3.58 -7.50
N TYR A 228 -1.96 -2.49 -8.03
CA TYR A 228 -1.71 -1.15 -7.50
C TYR A 228 -2.81 -0.83 -6.48
N VAL A 229 -2.43 -0.33 -5.31
CA VAL A 229 -3.39 -0.01 -4.24
C VAL A 229 -3.50 1.50 -4.12
N THR A 230 -4.70 2.06 -4.23
CA THR A 230 -4.96 3.45 -3.91
C THR A 230 -5.88 3.51 -2.69
N VAL A 231 -5.47 4.30 -1.69
CA VAL A 231 -6.27 4.52 -0.48
C VAL A 231 -6.61 6.00 -0.39
N ASP A 232 -7.87 6.31 -0.69
CA ASP A 232 -8.49 7.55 -0.25
C ASP A 232 -8.76 7.45 1.25
N VAL A 233 -8.25 8.40 2.01
CA VAL A 233 -8.44 8.39 3.47
C VAL A 233 -9.91 8.58 3.86
N ASP A 234 -10.78 9.06 2.98
CA ASP A 234 -12.21 9.13 3.23
C ASP A 234 -12.91 7.75 3.25
N VAL A 235 -12.22 6.67 2.88
CA VAL A 235 -12.71 5.29 3.10
C VAL A 235 -13.01 5.02 4.56
N PHE A 236 -12.25 5.66 5.45
CA PHE A 236 -12.43 5.58 6.88
C PHE A 236 -13.69 6.34 7.31
N ASP A 237 -14.31 5.90 8.40
CA ASP A 237 -15.39 6.66 9.01
C ASP A 237 -14.88 8.03 9.49
N PRO A 238 -15.65 9.13 9.38
CA PRO A 238 -15.23 10.45 9.88
C PRO A 238 -14.90 10.49 11.38
N SER A 239 -15.38 9.54 12.18
CA SER A 239 -14.96 9.39 13.58
C SER A 239 -13.50 8.91 13.74
N VAL A 240 -12.94 8.30 12.70
CA VAL A 240 -11.55 7.83 12.60
C VAL A 240 -10.70 8.80 11.78
N MET A 241 -11.23 9.27 10.64
CA MET A 241 -10.55 10.16 9.70
C MET A 241 -11.44 11.37 9.36
N PRO A 242 -11.48 12.40 10.21
CA PRO A 242 -12.20 13.63 9.92
C PRO A 242 -11.45 14.55 8.94
N ALA A 243 -10.17 14.28 8.65
CA ALA A 243 -9.28 15.17 7.88
C ALA A 243 -9.27 14.84 6.38
N THR A 244 -10.40 15.04 5.70
CA THR A 244 -10.54 14.87 4.26
C THR A 244 -11.47 15.92 3.66
N GLY A 245 -11.39 16.12 2.34
CA GLY A 245 -12.17 17.11 1.61
C GLY A 245 -13.66 16.77 1.53
N THR A 246 -14.01 15.49 1.42
CA THR A 246 -15.38 14.99 1.17
C THR A 246 -15.76 13.87 2.15
N PRO A 247 -15.91 14.17 3.45
CA PRO A 247 -16.19 13.13 4.44
C PRO A 247 -17.60 12.54 4.28
N GLU A 248 -17.70 11.21 4.25
CA GLU A 248 -18.98 10.48 4.17
C GLU A 248 -19.18 9.58 5.40
N PRO A 249 -20.34 9.58 6.08
CA PRO A 249 -20.55 8.77 7.28
C PRO A 249 -20.64 7.26 6.99
N GLY A 250 -20.34 6.41 7.97
CA GLY A 250 -20.51 4.96 7.87
C GLY A 250 -19.35 4.24 7.18
N GLY A 251 -18.13 4.76 7.36
CA GLY A 251 -16.90 4.22 6.76
C GLY A 251 -16.27 3.07 7.55
N LEU A 252 -15.12 2.60 7.07
CA LEU A 252 -14.35 1.54 7.73
C LEU A 252 -13.56 2.08 8.92
N ASP A 253 -13.22 1.20 9.86
CA ASP A 253 -12.21 1.50 10.88
C ASP A 253 -10.80 1.10 10.43
N TRP A 254 -9.81 1.47 11.24
CA TRP A 254 -8.39 1.15 11.05
C TRP A 254 -8.14 -0.33 10.73
N TYR A 255 -8.68 -1.24 11.55
CA TYR A 255 -8.38 -2.67 11.44
C TYR A 255 -9.07 -3.34 10.26
N ARG A 256 -10.25 -2.87 9.86
CA ARG A 256 -10.91 -3.33 8.63
C ARG A 256 -10.09 -2.97 7.40
N VAL A 257 -9.60 -1.74 7.30
CA VAL A 257 -8.70 -1.34 6.20
C VAL A 257 -7.43 -2.19 6.19
N LEU A 258 -6.76 -2.35 7.33
CA LEU A 258 -5.58 -3.21 7.41
C LEU A 258 -5.86 -4.67 7.03
N ALA A 259 -7.00 -5.23 7.44
CA ALA A 259 -7.37 -6.60 7.09
C ALA A 259 -7.54 -6.78 5.57
N VAL A 260 -8.09 -5.80 4.86
CA VAL A 260 -8.17 -5.81 3.39
C VAL A 260 -6.79 -5.75 2.76
N LEU A 261 -5.98 -4.78 3.17
CA LEU A 261 -4.63 -4.57 2.64
C LEU A 261 -3.73 -5.78 2.86
N ARG A 262 -3.76 -6.34 4.07
CA ARG A 262 -3.07 -7.57 4.45
C ARG A 262 -3.53 -8.76 3.61
N GLY A 263 -4.85 -8.92 3.45
CA GLY A 263 -5.43 -9.97 2.64
C GLY A 263 -4.97 -9.93 1.18
N VAL A 264 -4.93 -8.72 0.60
CA VAL A 264 -4.44 -8.48 -0.75
C VAL A 264 -2.93 -8.74 -0.84
N ALA A 265 -2.12 -8.25 0.10
CA ALA A 265 -0.68 -8.49 0.13
C ALA A 265 -0.30 -9.98 0.29
N LEU A 266 -1.13 -10.76 0.99
CA LEU A 266 -0.94 -12.21 1.12
C LEU A 266 -1.31 -12.98 -0.14
N ALA A 267 -2.29 -12.50 -0.90
CA ALA A 267 -2.84 -13.21 -2.05
C ALA A 267 -2.25 -12.76 -3.39
N LYS A 268 -1.75 -11.51 -3.47
CA LYS A 268 -1.34 -10.82 -4.69
C LYS A 268 0.01 -10.13 -4.50
N ARG A 269 0.61 -9.66 -5.59
CA ARG A 269 1.79 -8.80 -5.57
C ARG A 269 1.36 -7.34 -5.65
N ILE A 270 1.53 -6.59 -4.56
CA ILE A 270 1.42 -5.12 -4.61
C ILE A 270 2.64 -4.59 -5.37
N VAL A 271 2.41 -3.80 -6.42
CA VAL A 271 3.47 -3.26 -7.32
C VAL A 271 3.64 -1.75 -7.24
N GLY A 272 2.75 -1.07 -6.51
CA GLY A 272 2.79 0.35 -6.21
C GLY A 272 1.58 0.71 -5.35
N PHE A 273 1.63 1.86 -4.69
CA PHE A 273 0.47 2.38 -3.99
C PHE A 273 0.46 3.91 -3.88
N ASP A 274 -0.67 4.49 -3.50
CA ASP A 274 -0.74 5.85 -2.97
C ASP A 274 -1.73 5.98 -1.81
N VAL A 275 -1.55 7.03 -1.02
CA VAL A 275 -2.51 7.48 0.00
C VAL A 275 -2.84 8.93 -0.31
N VAL A 276 -4.13 9.24 -0.47
CA VAL A 276 -4.64 10.50 -1.03
C VAL A 276 -5.71 11.14 -0.13
N GLU A 277 -6.13 12.35 -0.47
CA GLU A 277 -7.19 13.17 0.15
C GLU A 277 -7.01 13.53 1.64
N LEU A 278 -5.84 13.29 2.24
CA LEU A 278 -5.56 13.83 3.57
C LEU A 278 -5.54 15.36 3.51
N ALA A 279 -6.52 15.99 4.17
CA ALA A 279 -6.63 17.43 4.34
C ALA A 279 -6.42 17.80 5.82
N PRO A 280 -5.17 18.07 6.26
CA PRO A 280 -4.83 18.26 7.67
C PRO A 280 -5.65 19.36 8.33
N ILE A 281 -6.12 19.09 9.55
CA ILE A 281 -6.89 20.01 10.39
C ILE A 281 -5.95 20.56 11.49
N PRO A 282 -5.70 21.88 11.54
CA PRO A 282 -4.83 22.47 12.56
C PRO A 282 -5.24 22.08 13.99
N GLY A 283 -4.29 21.54 14.75
CA GLY A 283 -4.48 21.09 16.13
C GLY A 283 -5.07 19.68 16.29
N LEU A 284 -5.49 19.03 15.21
CA LEU A 284 -5.98 17.64 15.22
C LEU A 284 -5.00 16.74 14.47
N VAL A 285 -4.01 16.20 15.20
CA VAL A 285 -2.85 15.49 14.63
C VAL A 285 -3.07 13.99 14.40
N ALA A 286 -4.10 13.40 15.02
CA ALA A 286 -4.34 11.95 14.93
C ALA A 286 -4.56 11.44 13.49
N PRO A 287 -5.29 12.16 12.61
CA PRO A 287 -5.44 11.79 11.20
C PRO A 287 -4.11 11.75 10.43
N ASP A 288 -3.25 12.75 10.61
CA ASP A 288 -1.95 12.83 9.94
C ASP A 288 -1.06 11.64 10.35
N PHE A 289 -1.05 11.31 11.64
CA PHE A 289 -0.34 10.15 12.18
C PHE A 289 -0.91 8.82 11.66
N LEU A 290 -2.23 8.71 11.53
CA LEU A 290 -2.89 7.54 10.94
C LEU A 290 -2.44 7.34 9.50
N ALA A 291 -2.47 8.39 8.67
CA ALA A 291 -2.03 8.33 7.28
C ALA A 291 -0.53 7.96 7.16
N ALA A 292 0.33 8.54 8.01
CA ALA A 292 1.74 8.18 8.06
C ALA A 292 1.96 6.70 8.43
N LYS A 293 1.25 6.21 9.45
CA LYS A 293 1.32 4.80 9.84
C LYS A 293 0.78 3.88 8.75
N LEU A 294 -0.26 4.30 8.03
CA LEU A 294 -0.82 3.55 6.91
C LEU A 294 0.20 3.37 5.77
N VAL A 295 0.92 4.44 5.41
CA VAL A 295 2.01 4.37 4.43
C VAL A 295 3.09 3.38 4.89
N TYR A 296 3.45 3.40 6.17
CA TYR A 296 4.42 2.47 6.73
C TYR A 296 3.93 1.00 6.65
N LYS A 297 2.66 0.75 7.01
CA LYS A 297 2.03 -0.58 6.88
C LYS A 297 1.97 -1.06 5.43
N LEU A 298 1.65 -0.19 4.48
CA LEU A 298 1.61 -0.53 3.06
C LEU A 298 2.98 -0.95 2.51
N PHE A 299 4.05 -0.24 2.89
CA PHE A 299 5.41 -0.67 2.57
C PHE A 299 5.73 -2.03 3.18
N ALA A 300 5.45 -2.22 4.47
CA ALA A 300 5.68 -3.47 5.16
C ALA A 300 4.93 -4.65 4.50
N TYR A 301 3.65 -4.46 4.16
CA TYR A 301 2.83 -5.45 3.49
C TYR A 301 3.31 -5.76 2.07
N ALA A 302 3.67 -4.74 1.28
CA ALA A 302 4.13 -4.93 -0.09
C ALA A 302 5.44 -5.71 -0.17
N PHE A 303 6.35 -5.53 0.81
CA PHE A 303 7.69 -6.10 0.77
C PHE A 303 7.86 -7.36 1.62
N LEU A 304 7.27 -7.45 2.80
CA LEU A 304 7.68 -8.42 3.83
C LEU A 304 6.70 -9.57 4.03
N LEU A 305 5.39 -9.35 3.89
CA LEU A 305 4.39 -10.42 4.06
C LEU A 305 4.53 -11.58 3.05
N ARG A 306 5.14 -11.34 1.88
CA ARG A 306 5.42 -12.40 0.90
C ARG A 306 6.56 -13.32 1.33
N HIS A 307 7.47 -12.83 2.18
CA HIS A 307 8.59 -13.62 2.69
C HIS A 307 8.13 -14.70 3.67
N GLU A 308 7.06 -14.49 4.44
CA GLU A 308 6.52 -15.52 5.34
C GLU A 308 5.94 -16.72 4.59
N LYS A 309 5.20 -16.51 3.49
CA LYS A 309 4.70 -17.64 2.69
C LYS A 309 5.84 -18.43 2.05
N ALA A 310 6.86 -17.74 1.54
CA ALA A 310 8.02 -18.38 0.93
C ALA A 310 8.91 -19.07 1.97
N ALA A 311 9.10 -18.48 3.15
CA ALA A 311 9.83 -19.05 4.27
C ALA A 311 9.10 -20.26 4.87
N ALA A 312 7.79 -20.13 5.15
CA ALA A 312 6.97 -21.25 5.62
C ALA A 312 6.84 -22.37 4.58
N ALA A 313 6.85 -22.05 3.28
CA ALA A 313 6.92 -23.07 2.23
C ALA A 313 8.29 -23.77 2.19
N ARG A 314 9.39 -23.01 2.35
CA ARG A 314 10.76 -23.56 2.43
C ARG A 314 10.96 -24.43 3.68
N GLU A 315 10.42 -24.03 4.83
CA GLU A 315 10.44 -24.82 6.07
C GLU A 315 9.60 -26.10 5.95
N ARG A 316 8.42 -26.03 5.32
CA ARG A 316 7.61 -27.23 5.03
C ARG A 316 8.33 -28.20 4.07
N SER A 317 9.00 -27.68 3.03
CA SER A 317 9.80 -28.50 2.12
C SER A 317 11.11 -29.02 2.74
N ALA A 318 11.66 -28.34 3.75
CA ALA A 318 12.83 -28.81 4.50
C ALA A 318 12.49 -29.84 5.59
N GLY A 319 11.24 -29.84 6.09
CA GLY A 319 10.73 -30.82 7.04
C GLY A 319 10.38 -32.19 6.44
N GLU A 320 10.23 -32.28 5.11
CA GLU A 320 10.01 -33.53 4.36
C GLU A 320 11.33 -34.11 3.82
N MET A 321 12.32 -34.31 4.69
CA MET A 321 13.43 -35.22 4.39
C MET A 321 13.00 -36.64 4.77
N PRO A 322 13.02 -37.64 3.85
CA PRO A 322 12.71 -39.00 4.22
C PRO A 322 13.77 -39.49 5.21
N GLN A 323 13.35 -39.94 6.39
CA GLN A 323 14.21 -40.75 7.24
C GLN A 323 14.60 -41.99 6.42
N ALA A 324 15.86 -42.05 6.00
CA ALA A 324 16.43 -43.24 5.40
C ALA A 324 16.27 -44.40 6.41
N GLY A 325 15.41 -45.35 6.06
CA GLY A 325 15.15 -46.54 6.84
C GLY A 325 16.46 -47.29 7.08
N GLY A 326 16.84 -47.41 8.35
CA GLY A 326 17.88 -48.33 8.79
C GLY A 326 17.37 -49.76 8.64
N ASP A 327 17.72 -50.39 7.53
CA ASP A 327 17.49 -51.81 7.32
C ASP A 327 18.45 -52.60 8.24
N SER A 328 17.88 -53.26 9.23
CA SER A 328 18.62 -54.07 10.20
C SER A 328 18.80 -55.48 9.65
N LEU A 329 20.04 -55.77 9.25
CA LEU A 329 20.54 -57.11 8.94
C LEU A 329 20.24 -58.08 10.10
N ARG A 330 19.23 -58.95 9.93
CA ARG A 330 19.09 -60.17 10.72
C ARG A 330 19.93 -61.28 10.10
N LEU A 331 21.03 -61.60 10.77
CA LEU A 331 21.84 -62.79 10.51
C LEU A 331 21.01 -64.04 10.80
N GLY A 332 20.84 -64.88 9.77
CA GLY A 332 20.24 -66.20 9.90
C GLY A 332 21.20 -67.17 10.59
N HIS A 333 20.76 -67.76 11.70
CA HIS A 333 21.35 -68.98 12.22
C HIS A 333 20.70 -70.17 11.50
N GLY A 334 21.50 -70.84 10.66
CA GLY A 334 21.18 -72.17 10.15
C GLY A 334 21.35 -73.20 11.26
N GLY A 335 20.26 -73.86 11.63
CA GLY A 335 20.27 -75.11 12.39
C GLY A 335 20.26 -76.29 11.43
N VAL A 336 21.18 -77.22 11.65
CA VAL A 336 21.17 -78.58 11.10
C VAL A 336 21.42 -79.54 12.27
N ASP A 337 20.90 -80.76 12.13
CA ASP A 337 20.97 -81.96 12.99
C ASP A 337 19.82 -82.11 14.01
N ASP A 338 19.20 -83.27 14.20
CA ASP A 338 19.07 -84.53 13.45
C ASP A 338 17.91 -85.31 14.12
N LEU A 339 17.43 -86.32 13.42
CA LEU A 339 16.28 -87.19 13.65
C LEU A 339 16.31 -88.02 14.96
N SER A 340 15.14 -88.22 15.59
CA SER A 340 14.74 -89.55 16.13
C SER A 340 13.26 -89.65 16.54
N HIS A 341 12.50 -90.43 15.76
CA HIS A 341 11.60 -91.53 16.16
C HIS A 341 10.57 -91.37 17.29
N GLY A 342 9.30 -91.65 16.94
CA GLY A 342 8.44 -92.56 17.72
C GLY A 342 6.99 -92.11 17.91
N GLY A 343 6.05 -92.80 17.26
CA GLY A 343 4.61 -92.79 17.60
C GLY A 343 3.69 -92.40 16.47
#